data_AF-A0A5N7ABY4-F1
#
_entry.id   AF-A0A5N7ABY4-F1
#
_cell.length_a   1.000
_cell.length_b   1.000
_cell.length_c   1.000
_cell.angle_alpha   90.00
_cell.angle_beta   90.00
_cell.angle_gamma   90.00
#
_symmetry.space_group_name_H-M   'P 1'
#
loop_
_entity.id
_entity.type
_entity.pdbx_description
1 polymer ?
#
loop_
_entity_poly.entity_id
_entity_poly.type
_entity_poly.pdbx_seq_one_letter_code
_entity_poly.pdbx_strand_id
1 'polypeptide(L)'
;MLPSADLKPVLSDEWFNLGPKRASWIQITKRAHSLGFDFELINDTYCDWLPEPKESRLCICKKGSIWGQLPKIFGVRSSLEDQNEYFRYFHEERGQFVVTYLSLNFPEDYHGEAVYPWGISWVRKQTTEGFAHGFISMLPNGCVPHNPFDLFKQFLDHLHQEWNKSCLRLTDRVEELRRDQVKYKGVSHELIDCLAQASQSRAHLSKCLHSHIEGINDIINTNTSFDLEEKSRLATDMGVIEKRLMSKLSHSEQSLRELLQIELAWVSRNESASVKRLSWLTVSNIPLNLCVLITFNWTVRFPAADVCLESLWDER
;
A
#
# COMPACT_ATOMS: atom_id res chain seq x y z
N MET A 1 1.47 30.94 37.23
CA MET A 1 0.57 30.24 36.29
C MET A 1 0.40 31.14 35.07
N LEU A 2 1.18 30.89 34.02
CA LEU A 2 0.99 31.53 32.71
C LEU A 2 0.03 30.65 31.90
N PRO A 3 -0.87 31.23 31.10
CA PRO A 3 -1.83 30.47 30.32
C PRO A 3 -1.07 29.67 29.26
N SER A 4 -1.11 28.34 29.39
CA SER A 4 -0.76 27.44 28.31
C SER A 4 -1.76 27.67 27.19
N ALA A 5 -1.50 28.62 26.31
CA ALA A 5 -2.18 28.66 25.03
C ALA A 5 -1.93 27.30 24.38
N ASP A 6 -3.00 26.59 24.04
CA ASP A 6 -2.96 25.31 23.32
C ASP A 6 -2.33 25.54 21.94
N LEU A 7 -1.00 25.61 21.92
CA LEU A 7 -0.21 25.66 20.70
C LEU A 7 -0.36 24.30 20.04
N LYS A 8 -1.11 24.28 18.93
CA LYS A 8 -1.23 23.09 18.11
C LYS A 8 0.15 22.78 17.50
N PRO A 9 0.60 21.52 17.54
CA PRO A 9 1.82 21.13 16.85
C PRO A 9 1.67 21.41 15.35
N VAL A 10 2.67 22.04 14.75
CA VAL A 10 2.72 22.35 13.32
C VAL A 10 3.23 21.11 12.59
N LEU A 11 2.48 20.64 11.59
CA LEU A 11 2.82 19.44 10.82
C LEU A 11 4.05 19.70 9.95
N SER A 12 4.91 18.70 9.75
CA SER A 12 6.10 18.79 8.88
C SER A 12 5.84 19.44 7.52
N ASP A 13 4.70 19.14 6.88
CA ASP A 13 4.34 19.70 5.57
C ASP A 13 3.97 21.20 5.63
N GLU A 14 3.41 21.66 6.75
CA GLU A 14 3.05 23.06 6.96
C GLU A 14 4.31 23.93 7.05
N TRP A 15 5.39 23.41 7.65
CA TRP A 15 6.66 24.11 7.74
C TRP A 15 7.30 24.37 6.37
N PHE A 16 7.19 23.44 5.42
CA PHE A 16 7.70 23.64 4.06
C PHE A 16 6.91 24.68 3.26
N ASN A 17 5.72 25.07 3.72
CA ASN A 17 4.92 26.14 3.11
C ASN A 17 5.27 27.54 3.64
N LEU A 18 6.07 27.64 4.72
CA LEU A 18 6.44 28.92 5.34
C LEU A 18 7.59 29.64 4.60
N GLY A 19 8.33 28.94 3.74
CA GLY A 19 9.47 29.51 3.00
C GLY A 19 9.37 29.36 1.49
N PRO A 20 10.42 29.75 0.75
CA PRO A 20 10.45 29.54 -0.70
C PRO A 20 10.24 28.06 -1.03
N LYS A 21 9.51 27.77 -2.12
CA LYS A 21 9.02 26.44 -2.56
C LYS A 21 10.08 25.31 -2.73
N ARG A 22 11.33 25.52 -2.32
CA ARG A 22 12.50 24.66 -2.58
C ARG A 22 13.22 24.16 -1.32
N ALA A 23 12.72 24.43 -0.11
CA ALA A 23 13.35 23.90 1.10
C ALA A 23 13.27 22.36 1.09
N SER A 24 14.44 21.75 1.20
CA SER A 24 14.60 20.30 1.22
C SER A 24 14.54 19.78 2.67
N TRP A 25 14.99 20.61 3.63
CA TRP A 25 15.13 20.30 5.05
C TRP A 25 14.69 21.48 5.90
N ILE A 26 14.12 21.18 7.06
CA ILE A 26 13.90 22.13 8.15
C ILE A 26 14.86 21.75 9.27
N GLN A 27 15.66 22.69 9.74
CA GLN A 27 16.56 22.49 10.86
C GLN A 27 16.08 23.29 12.06
N ILE A 28 15.89 22.61 13.19
CA ILE A 28 15.54 23.20 14.47
C ILE A 28 16.68 22.88 15.45
N THR A 29 17.33 23.90 15.99
CA THR A 29 18.46 23.74 16.91
C THR A 29 18.12 24.31 18.28
N LYS A 30 18.44 23.55 19.33
CA LYS A 30 18.37 23.97 20.72
C LYS A 30 19.77 23.91 21.33
N ARG A 31 20.26 25.03 21.85
CA ARG A 31 21.54 25.10 22.56
C ARG A 31 21.29 24.99 24.07
N ALA A 32 22.18 24.36 24.81
CA ALA A 32 21.99 24.14 26.26
C ALA A 32 21.76 25.42 27.08
N HIS A 33 22.26 26.57 26.60
CA HIS A 33 22.15 27.86 27.28
C HIS A 33 21.14 28.84 26.64
N SER A 34 20.44 28.43 25.57
CA SER A 34 19.40 29.25 24.95
C SER A 34 18.03 28.98 25.57
N LEU A 35 17.26 30.04 25.82
CA LEU A 35 15.85 29.94 26.24
C LEU A 35 14.92 29.57 25.08
N GLY A 36 15.38 29.72 23.83
CA GLY A 36 14.62 29.48 22.61
C GLY A 36 15.25 28.44 21.69
N PHE A 37 14.65 28.32 20.51
CA PHE A 37 15.09 27.45 19.42
C PHE A 37 15.45 28.32 18.21
N ASP A 38 16.52 27.93 17.53
CA ASP A 38 16.89 28.49 16.24
C ASP A 38 16.27 27.63 15.13
N PHE A 39 15.77 28.29 14.09
CA PHE A 39 15.07 27.65 12.99
C PHE A 39 15.65 28.09 11.66
N GLU A 40 15.91 27.12 10.77
CA GLU A 40 16.44 27.38 9.43
C GLU A 40 15.77 26.49 8.38
N LEU A 41 15.45 27.08 7.24
CA LEU A 41 14.97 26.37 6.04
C LEU A 41 16.13 26.18 5.07
N ILE A 42 16.54 24.93 4.89
CA ILE A 42 17.72 24.58 4.10
C ILE A 42 17.27 24.09 2.72
N ASN A 43 17.71 24.80 1.69
CA ASN A 43 17.43 24.47 0.29
C ASN A 43 18.44 23.48 -0.31
N ASP A 44 19.62 23.36 0.32
CA ASP A 44 20.70 22.48 -0.16
C ASP A 44 20.42 21.01 0.19
N THR A 45 20.90 20.12 -0.68
CA THR A 45 21.06 18.69 -0.42
C THR A 45 22.21 18.39 0.56
N TYR A 46 23.15 19.32 0.72
CA TYR A 46 24.23 19.22 1.69
C TYR A 46 23.88 20.02 2.94
N CYS A 47 23.42 19.33 3.98
CA CYS A 47 23.12 19.91 5.29
C CYS A 47 24.26 19.58 6.24
N ASP A 48 24.83 20.57 6.92
CA ASP A 48 25.67 20.31 8.09
C ASP A 48 24.75 19.90 9.24
N TRP A 49 24.39 18.62 9.26
CA TRP A 49 23.42 18.06 10.21
C TRP A 49 24.08 17.65 11.54
N LEU A 50 25.42 17.65 11.61
CA LEU A 50 26.16 17.28 12.80
C LEU A 50 26.03 18.38 13.87
N PRO A 51 25.44 18.10 15.03
CA PRO A 51 25.29 19.09 16.09
C PRO A 51 26.64 19.46 16.73
N GLU A 52 26.77 20.71 17.17
CA GLU A 52 27.92 21.15 17.97
C GLU A 52 27.81 20.64 19.43
N PRO A 53 28.90 20.66 20.21
CA PRO A 53 28.84 20.30 21.62
C PRO A 53 27.73 21.04 22.38
N LYS A 54 26.94 20.30 23.17
CA LYS A 54 25.80 20.83 23.95
C LYS A 54 24.64 21.35 23.08
N GLU A 55 24.55 20.91 21.83
CA GLU A 55 23.41 21.16 20.95
C GLU A 55 22.54 19.92 20.76
N SER A 56 21.22 20.16 20.67
CA SER A 56 20.25 19.22 20.16
C SER A 56 19.67 19.76 18.86
N ARG A 57 19.75 18.99 17.78
CA ARG A 57 19.30 19.37 16.44
C ARG A 57 18.26 18.40 15.92
N LEU A 58 17.14 18.92 15.44
CA LEU A 58 16.09 18.19 14.73
C LEU A 58 16.08 18.65 13.28
N CYS A 59 16.29 17.72 12.35
CA CYS A 59 16.16 17.92 10.93
C CYS A 59 14.93 17.19 10.42
N ILE A 60 13.95 17.92 9.89
CA ILE A 60 12.76 17.35 9.25
C ILE A 60 12.97 17.37 7.75
N CYS A 61 12.86 16.21 7.11
CA CYS A 61 13.16 16.05 5.69
C CYS A 61 11.88 15.92 4.89
N LYS A 62 11.84 16.57 3.72
CA LYS A 62 10.75 16.38 2.77
C LYS A 62 10.79 14.95 2.18
N LYS A 63 9.62 14.38 1.88
CA LYS A 63 9.50 13.12 1.11
C LYS A 63 10.29 13.21 -0.19
N GLY A 64 11.12 12.20 -0.46
CA GLY A 64 11.94 12.09 -1.66
C GLY A 64 13.25 12.88 -1.72
N SER A 65 13.75 13.31 -0.56
CA SER A 65 15.03 14.01 -0.40
C SER A 65 16.25 13.07 -0.35
N ILE A 66 17.34 13.50 0.30
CA ILE A 66 18.65 12.83 0.42
C ILE A 66 18.65 11.57 1.31
N TRP A 67 17.49 11.07 1.73
CA TRP A 67 17.38 9.95 2.68
C TRP A 67 18.15 8.70 2.23
N GLY A 68 18.15 8.41 0.92
CA GLY A 68 18.94 7.31 0.34
C GLY A 68 20.46 7.56 0.34
N GLN A 69 20.91 8.79 0.55
CA GLN A 69 22.33 9.16 0.62
C GLN A 69 22.84 9.24 2.06
N LEU A 70 21.94 9.33 3.05
CA LEU A 70 22.31 9.42 4.47
C LEU A 70 23.26 8.32 4.95
N PRO A 71 23.08 7.03 4.60
CA PRO A 71 24.04 5.99 4.99
C PRO A 71 25.48 6.28 4.52
N LYS A 72 25.63 6.83 3.30
CA LYS A 72 26.95 7.23 2.77
C LYS A 72 27.51 8.42 3.54
N ILE A 73 26.66 9.38 3.89
CA ILE A 73 27.04 10.57 4.67
C ILE A 73 27.49 10.18 6.08
N PHE A 74 26.85 9.20 6.70
CA PHE A 74 27.28 8.65 8.00
C PHE A 74 28.58 7.83 7.90
N GLY A 75 29.13 7.62 6.70
CA GLY A 75 30.32 6.82 6.49
C GLY A 75 30.12 5.35 6.84
N VAL A 76 28.90 4.84 6.66
CA VAL A 76 28.52 3.46 6.94
C VAL A 76 29.00 2.62 5.76
N ARG A 77 29.92 1.71 6.02
CA ARG A 77 30.58 0.85 5.01
C ARG A 77 29.89 -0.49 4.80
N SER A 78 28.86 -0.81 5.60
CA SER A 78 28.15 -2.08 5.46
C SER A 78 27.54 -2.18 4.06
N SER A 79 27.69 -3.35 3.46
CA SER A 79 27.03 -3.67 2.21
C SER A 79 25.52 -3.53 2.41
N LEU A 80 24.93 -2.50 1.82
CA LEU A 80 23.48 -2.33 1.72
C LEU A 80 22.81 -3.46 0.90
N GLU A 81 23.60 -4.39 0.34
CA GLU A 81 23.15 -5.49 -0.51
C GLU A 81 22.54 -6.66 0.29
N ASP A 82 22.85 -6.78 1.59
CA ASP A 82 22.31 -7.85 2.45
C ASP A 82 20.98 -7.49 3.15
N GLN A 83 20.45 -6.27 2.91
CA GLN A 83 19.23 -5.81 3.58
C GLN A 83 17.99 -5.98 2.71
N ASN A 84 16.87 -6.28 3.38
CA ASN A 84 15.58 -6.52 2.74
C ASN A 84 15.16 -5.30 1.91
N GLU A 85 14.58 -5.53 0.73
CA GLU A 85 14.09 -4.48 -0.17
C GLU A 85 13.16 -3.47 0.54
N TYR A 86 12.39 -3.95 1.51
CA TYR A 86 11.41 -3.13 2.22
C TYR A 86 11.95 -2.50 3.52
N PHE A 87 13.07 -2.99 4.05
CA PHE A 87 13.50 -2.61 5.39
C PHE A 87 15.02 -2.54 5.52
N ARG A 88 15.49 -1.40 6.04
CA ARG A 88 16.90 -1.12 6.27
C ARG A 88 17.12 -0.59 7.68
N TYR A 89 18.10 -1.17 8.35
CA TYR A 89 18.48 -0.74 9.68
C TYR A 89 19.98 -0.90 9.86
N PHE A 90 20.60 0.07 10.51
CA PHE A 90 21.90 -0.14 11.09
C PHE A 90 22.05 0.68 12.37
N HIS A 91 22.82 0.11 13.27
CA HIS A 91 23.24 0.75 14.49
C HIS A 91 24.74 0.57 14.62
N GLU A 92 25.46 1.67 14.79
CA GLU A 92 26.91 1.65 14.84
C GLU A 92 27.42 2.55 15.97
N GLU A 93 28.24 1.96 16.83
CA GLU A 93 28.93 2.66 17.92
C GLU A 93 30.42 2.76 17.59
N ARG A 94 30.89 3.96 17.24
CA ARG A 94 32.30 4.28 16.95
C ARG A 94 32.88 5.17 18.05
N GLY A 95 33.26 4.56 19.16
CA GLY A 95 33.86 5.27 20.30
C GLY A 95 32.88 6.27 20.92
N GLN A 96 33.07 7.56 20.66
CA GLN A 96 32.20 8.63 21.18
C GLN A 96 30.99 8.91 20.28
N PHE A 97 30.84 8.20 19.16
CA PHE A 97 29.83 8.48 18.15
C PHE A 97 28.90 7.27 17.99
N VAL A 98 27.60 7.48 18.18
CA VAL A 98 26.56 6.46 18.01
C VAL A 98 25.62 6.92 16.91
N VAL A 99 25.38 6.07 15.93
CA VAL A 99 24.40 6.30 14.86
C VAL A 99 23.40 5.17 14.85
N THR A 100 22.12 5.55 14.90
CA THR A 100 21.00 4.67 14.60
C THR A 100 20.31 5.20 13.35
N TYR A 101 20.09 4.32 12.39
CA TYR A 101 19.36 4.64 11.17
C TYR A 101 18.35 3.55 10.90
N LEU A 102 17.14 3.98 10.57
CA LEU A 102 16.07 3.10 10.19
C LEU A 102 15.37 3.70 8.97
N SER A 103 15.17 2.87 7.96
CA SER A 103 14.49 3.23 6.73
C SER A 103 13.64 2.07 6.27
N LEU A 104 12.48 2.37 5.72
CA LEU A 104 11.62 1.39 5.09
C LEU A 104 10.98 1.93 3.83
N ASN A 105 10.56 1.02 2.97
CA ASN A 105 9.90 1.34 1.72
C ASN A 105 8.45 0.88 1.82
N PHE A 106 7.52 1.83 1.73
CA PHE A 106 6.11 1.47 1.63
C PHE A 106 5.80 0.99 0.20
N PRO A 107 4.94 -0.03 0.07
CA PRO A 107 4.48 -0.51 -1.22
C PRO A 107 3.60 0.56 -1.87
N GLU A 108 3.76 0.78 -3.18
CA GLU A 108 3.07 1.83 -3.94
C GLU A 108 1.54 1.74 -3.87
N ASP A 109 0.87 2.90 -3.91
CA ASP A 109 -0.50 3.02 -4.38
C ASP A 109 -0.47 3.27 -5.90
N TYR A 110 -0.37 2.25 -6.74
CA TYR A 110 -0.77 2.17 -8.18
C TYR A 110 -0.68 3.41 -9.11
N HIS A 111 0.11 4.44 -8.81
CA HIS A 111 0.12 5.72 -9.53
C HIS A 111 1.50 6.13 -10.06
N GLY A 112 2.51 5.27 -9.99
CA GLY A 112 3.81 5.53 -10.62
C GLY A 112 4.58 6.71 -9.99
N GLU A 113 4.25 7.10 -8.76
CA GLU A 113 5.10 7.97 -7.96
C GLU A 113 6.29 7.17 -7.43
N ALA A 114 7.50 7.74 -7.51
CA ALA A 114 8.71 7.09 -7.07
C ALA A 114 8.62 6.63 -5.60
N VAL A 115 8.97 5.37 -5.32
CA VAL A 115 9.07 4.83 -3.97
C VAL A 115 10.12 5.62 -3.19
N TYR A 116 9.66 6.47 -2.28
CA TYR A 116 10.56 7.20 -1.41
C TYR A 116 10.73 6.44 -0.11
N PRO A 117 11.98 6.12 0.27
CA PRO A 117 12.24 5.52 1.57
C PRO A 117 11.78 6.49 2.66
N TRP A 118 11.10 5.94 3.64
CA TRP A 118 10.64 6.64 4.82
C TRP A 118 11.42 6.16 6.04
N GLY A 119 11.86 7.07 6.90
CA GLY A 119 12.70 6.67 8.01
C GLY A 119 12.99 7.74 9.04
N ILE A 120 13.78 7.32 10.02
CA ILE A 120 14.31 8.15 11.09
C ILE A 120 15.78 7.79 11.34
N SER A 121 16.55 8.77 11.78
CA SER A 121 17.94 8.58 12.16
C SER A 121 18.29 9.41 13.37
N TRP A 122 19.03 8.82 14.27
CA TRP A 122 19.51 9.47 15.48
C TRP A 122 21.00 9.32 15.61
N VAL A 123 21.66 10.41 15.96
CA VAL A 123 23.09 10.49 16.13
C VAL A 123 23.39 11.11 17.48
N ARG A 124 24.26 10.46 18.25
CA ARG A 124 24.76 10.96 19.51
C ARG A 124 26.28 11.03 19.42
N LYS A 125 26.83 12.22 19.67
CA LYS A 125 28.27 12.44 19.77
C LYS A 125 28.61 12.90 21.18
N GLN A 126 29.48 12.17 21.85
CA GLN A 126 30.11 12.62 23.08
C GLN A 126 31.33 13.46 22.71
N THR A 127 31.46 14.62 23.34
CA THR A 127 32.64 15.48 23.19
C THR A 127 33.18 15.82 24.57
N THR A 128 34.38 16.41 24.63
CA THR A 128 34.98 16.89 25.88
C THR A 128 34.13 17.97 26.55
N GLU A 129 33.31 18.68 25.78
CA GLU A 129 32.47 19.79 26.26
C GLU A 129 31.04 19.36 26.58
N GLY A 130 30.59 18.18 26.13
CA GLY A 130 29.24 17.66 26.39
C GLY A 130 28.72 16.74 25.30
N PHE A 131 27.46 16.34 25.42
CA PHE A 131 26.78 15.56 24.39
C PHE A 131 26.18 16.47 23.31
N ALA A 132 26.22 15.99 22.07
CA ALA A 132 25.56 16.58 20.93
C ALA A 132 24.59 15.54 20.34
N HIS A 133 23.33 15.94 20.14
CA HIS A 133 22.24 15.05 19.72
C HIS A 133 21.66 15.53 18.40
N GLY A 134 21.81 14.72 17.34
CA GLY A 134 21.26 15.00 16.02
C GLY A 134 20.13 14.03 15.74
N PHE A 135 18.97 14.52 15.34
CA PHE A 135 17.83 13.70 14.98
C PHE A 135 17.33 14.12 13.61
N ILE A 136 17.24 13.18 12.69
CA ILE A 136 16.74 13.39 11.34
C ILE A 136 15.47 12.55 11.18
N SER A 137 14.38 13.19 10.76
CA SER A 137 13.06 12.57 10.76
C SER A 137 12.28 12.88 9.50
N MET A 138 11.66 11.85 8.93
CA MET A 138 10.60 12.00 7.93
C MET A 138 9.21 11.86 8.55
N LEU A 139 9.12 11.83 9.89
CA LEU A 139 7.84 11.79 10.59
C LEU A 139 7.17 13.17 10.51
N PRO A 140 5.84 13.24 10.30
CA PRO A 140 5.10 14.50 10.31
C PRO A 140 5.05 15.18 11.67
N ASN A 141 5.24 14.42 12.76
CA ASN A 141 5.22 14.89 14.14
C ASN A 141 6.48 14.44 14.91
N GLY A 142 7.65 14.52 14.28
CA GLY A 142 8.90 14.10 14.91
C GLY A 142 9.29 15.02 16.07
N CYS A 143 9.58 14.45 17.24
CA CYS A 143 10.24 15.16 18.32
C CYS A 143 11.62 14.54 18.60
N VAL A 144 12.56 15.36 19.11
CA VAL A 144 13.88 14.86 19.48
C VAL A 144 13.73 13.79 20.57
N PRO A 145 14.12 12.53 20.32
CA PRO A 145 13.99 11.47 21.30
C PRO A 145 15.01 11.65 22.43
N HIS A 146 14.65 11.28 23.66
CA HIS A 146 15.57 11.34 24.79
C HIS A 146 16.50 10.13 24.84
N ASN A 147 16.02 8.98 24.35
CA ASN A 147 16.71 7.70 24.36
C ASN A 147 16.34 6.87 23.12
N PRO A 148 17.05 5.75 22.84
CA PRO A 148 16.70 4.86 21.72
C PRO A 148 15.25 4.34 21.80
N PHE A 149 14.73 4.08 22.99
CA PHE A 149 13.36 3.56 23.15
C PHE A 149 12.30 4.56 22.65
N ASP A 150 12.42 5.84 23.00
CA ASP A 150 11.55 6.93 22.54
C ASP A 150 11.57 7.07 21.02
N LEU A 151 12.75 6.89 20.41
CA LEU A 151 12.92 6.90 18.95
C LEU A 151 12.10 5.79 18.29
N PHE A 152 12.23 4.56 18.79
CA PHE A 152 11.48 3.41 18.27
C PHE A 152 9.99 3.52 18.54
N LYS A 153 9.58 4.04 19.69
CA LYS A 153 8.17 4.25 19.99
C LYS A 153 7.52 5.23 19.02
N GLN A 154 8.13 6.39 18.80
CA GLN A 154 7.64 7.38 17.82
C GLN A 154 7.56 6.77 16.41
N PHE A 155 8.53 5.93 16.06
CA PHE A 155 8.53 5.21 14.79
C PHE A 155 7.34 4.26 14.66
N LEU A 156 7.13 3.40 15.65
CA LEU A 156 6.06 2.40 15.66
C LEU A 156 4.68 3.05 15.61
N ASP A 157 4.48 4.12 16.37
CA ASP A 157 3.22 4.87 16.39
C ASP A 157 2.89 5.40 14.98
N HIS A 158 3.87 5.96 14.28
CA HIS A 158 3.64 6.46 12.93
C HIS A 158 3.54 5.36 11.88
N LEU A 159 4.35 4.30 12.00
CA LEU A 159 4.29 3.12 11.14
C LEU A 159 2.88 2.51 11.17
N HIS A 160 2.30 2.39 12.35
CA HIS A 160 0.95 1.90 12.53
C HIS A 160 -0.08 2.82 11.88
N GLN A 161 0.09 4.14 11.93
CA GLN A 161 -0.79 5.10 11.24
C GLN A 161 -0.71 4.94 9.71
N GLU A 162 0.50 4.87 9.15
CA GLU A 162 0.69 4.72 7.70
C GLU A 162 0.14 3.40 7.19
N TRP A 163 0.41 2.28 7.88
CA TRP A 163 -0.20 1.00 7.52
C TRP A 163 -1.73 1.00 7.65
N ASN A 164 -2.27 1.69 8.66
CA ASN A 164 -3.71 1.85 8.77
C ASN A 164 -4.29 2.59 7.56
N LYS A 165 -3.62 3.63 7.06
CA LYS A 165 -4.04 4.34 5.84
C LYS A 165 -4.04 3.40 4.64
N SER A 166 -2.97 2.61 4.46
CA SER A 166 -2.88 1.63 3.36
C SER A 166 -3.99 0.56 3.44
N CYS A 167 -4.25 0.01 4.62
CA CYS A 167 -5.33 -0.95 4.82
C CYS A 167 -6.71 -0.33 4.59
N LEU A 168 -6.91 0.94 4.97
CA LEU A 168 -8.16 1.66 4.73
C LEU A 168 -8.39 1.87 3.23
N ARG A 169 -7.39 2.31 2.47
CA ARG A 169 -7.50 2.46 1.00
C ARG A 169 -7.89 1.15 0.32
N LEU A 170 -7.26 0.04 0.71
CA LEU A 170 -7.65 -1.29 0.21
C LEU A 170 -9.10 -1.61 0.56
N THR A 171 -9.52 -1.34 1.80
CA THR A 171 -10.90 -1.56 2.25
C THR A 171 -11.89 -0.73 1.42
N ASP A 172 -11.60 0.55 1.21
CA ASP A 172 -12.44 1.44 0.41
C ASP A 172 -12.56 0.95 -1.04
N ARG A 173 -11.46 0.45 -1.62
CA ARG A 173 -11.45 -0.16 -2.95
C ARG A 173 -12.29 -1.43 -3.00
N VAL A 174 -12.23 -2.29 -1.97
CA VAL A 174 -13.08 -3.49 -1.88
C VAL A 174 -14.57 -3.10 -1.83
N GLU A 175 -14.92 -2.07 -1.06
CA GLU A 175 -16.31 -1.59 -1.00
C GLU A 175 -16.77 -0.95 -2.32
N GLU A 176 -15.88 -0.29 -3.05
CA GLU A 176 -16.16 0.19 -4.41
C GLU A 176 -16.46 -0.97 -5.37
N LEU A 177 -15.60 -1.98 -5.39
CA LEU A 177 -15.79 -3.18 -6.22
C LEU A 177 -17.09 -3.91 -5.85
N ARG A 178 -17.46 -3.94 -4.56
CA ARG A 178 -18.75 -4.48 -4.12
C ARG A 178 -19.93 -3.71 -4.68
N ARG A 179 -19.88 -2.37 -4.71
CA ARG A 179 -20.94 -1.55 -5.32
C ARG A 179 -21.06 -1.80 -6.82
N ASP A 180 -19.92 -1.89 -7.51
CA ASP A 180 -19.88 -2.16 -8.94
C ASP A 180 -20.42 -3.56 -9.26
N GLN A 181 -20.05 -4.56 -8.48
CA GLN A 181 -20.57 -5.93 -8.58
C GLN A 181 -22.11 -5.96 -8.53
N VAL A 182 -22.73 -5.25 -7.57
CA VAL A 182 -24.20 -5.18 -7.46
C VAL A 182 -24.85 -4.44 -8.64
N LYS A 183 -24.16 -3.42 -9.19
CA LYS A 183 -24.65 -2.62 -10.31
C LYS A 183 -24.60 -3.38 -11.63
N TYR A 184 -23.48 -4.07 -11.91
CA TYR A 184 -23.21 -4.69 -13.21
C TYR A 184 -23.61 -6.17 -13.28
N LYS A 185 -23.76 -6.89 -12.15
CA LYS A 185 -24.35 -8.24 -12.08
C LYS A 185 -23.81 -9.23 -13.14
N GLY A 186 -22.49 -9.37 -13.27
CA GLY A 186 -21.91 -10.30 -14.25
C GLY A 186 -21.90 -9.81 -15.70
N VAL A 187 -22.14 -8.53 -15.96
CA VAL A 187 -22.12 -7.96 -17.32
C VAL A 187 -20.77 -7.30 -17.64
N SER A 188 -20.03 -6.84 -16.62
CA SER A 188 -18.75 -6.15 -16.83
C SER A 188 -17.57 -7.12 -16.71
N HIS A 189 -16.88 -7.36 -17.83
CA HIS A 189 -15.63 -8.15 -17.83
C HIS A 189 -14.49 -7.43 -17.07
N GLU A 190 -14.48 -6.10 -17.07
CA GLU A 190 -13.45 -5.28 -16.39
C GLU A 190 -13.46 -5.46 -14.87
N LEU A 191 -14.60 -5.85 -14.28
CA LEU A 191 -14.72 -6.04 -12.85
C LEU A 191 -13.87 -7.22 -12.35
N ILE A 192 -13.74 -8.30 -13.15
CA ILE A 192 -12.90 -9.46 -12.80
C ILE A 192 -11.43 -9.04 -12.77
N ASP A 193 -10.99 -8.25 -13.75
CA ASP A 193 -9.63 -7.73 -13.80
C ASP A 193 -9.35 -6.79 -12.61
N CYS A 194 -10.31 -5.94 -12.26
CA CYS A 194 -10.21 -5.06 -11.08
C CYS A 194 -10.14 -5.84 -9.76
N LEU A 195 -10.89 -6.93 -9.61
CA LEU A 195 -10.83 -7.83 -8.46
C LEU A 195 -9.48 -8.57 -8.39
N ALA A 196 -8.94 -8.99 -9.54
CA ALA A 196 -7.61 -9.60 -9.62
C ALA A 196 -6.51 -8.61 -9.22
N GLN A 197 -6.56 -7.37 -9.71
CA GLN A 197 -5.64 -6.30 -9.35
C GLN A 197 -5.72 -5.96 -7.85
N ALA A 198 -6.91 -5.84 -7.28
CA ALA A 198 -7.08 -5.62 -5.84
C ALA A 198 -6.53 -6.79 -5.00
N SER A 199 -6.70 -8.03 -5.47
CA SER A 199 -6.13 -9.22 -4.84
C SER A 199 -4.59 -9.21 -4.88
N GLN A 200 -4.01 -8.83 -6.01
CA GLN A 200 -2.57 -8.66 -6.17
C GLN A 200 -2.04 -7.55 -5.25
N SER A 201 -2.71 -6.41 -5.22
CA SER A 201 -2.39 -5.27 -4.34
C SER A 201 -2.32 -5.73 -2.88
N ARG A 202 -3.34 -6.44 -2.41
CA ARG A 202 -3.40 -6.99 -1.05
C ARG A 202 -2.23 -7.94 -0.77
N ALA A 203 -1.94 -8.87 -1.68
CA ALA A 203 -0.83 -9.81 -1.51
C ALA A 203 0.52 -9.08 -1.39
N HIS A 204 0.70 -8.02 -2.18
CA HIS A 204 1.89 -7.18 -2.11
C HIS A 204 1.97 -6.43 -0.76
N LEU A 205 0.87 -5.82 -0.30
CA LEU A 205 0.79 -5.20 1.03
C LEU A 205 1.13 -6.19 2.14
N SER A 206 0.59 -7.41 2.10
CA SER A 206 0.87 -8.46 3.10
C SER A 206 2.35 -8.84 3.13
N LYS A 207 2.99 -9.01 1.97
CA LYS A 207 4.42 -9.32 1.88
C LYS A 207 5.29 -8.22 2.49
N CYS A 208 5.00 -6.97 2.14
CA CYS A 208 5.76 -5.83 2.65
C CYS A 208 5.54 -5.63 4.17
N LEU A 209 4.30 -5.75 4.65
CA LEU A 209 4.00 -5.68 6.08
C LEU A 209 4.76 -6.75 6.87
N HIS A 210 4.76 -7.98 6.38
CA HIS A 210 5.49 -9.08 7.02
C HIS A 210 6.98 -8.78 7.11
N SER A 211 7.58 -8.32 6.01
CA SER A 211 8.99 -7.91 5.99
C SER A 211 9.31 -6.79 6.99
N HIS A 212 8.44 -5.77 7.10
CA HIS A 212 8.61 -4.71 8.10
C HIS A 212 8.51 -5.27 9.53
N ILE A 213 7.54 -6.15 9.80
CA ILE A 213 7.36 -6.76 11.12
C ILE A 213 8.59 -7.59 11.51
N GLU A 214 9.05 -8.45 10.61
CA GLU A 214 10.24 -9.28 10.84
C GLU A 214 11.48 -8.43 11.11
N GLY A 215 11.74 -7.42 10.27
CA GLY A 215 12.89 -6.53 10.43
C GLY A 215 12.86 -5.74 11.75
N ILE A 216 11.69 -5.26 12.16
CA ILE A 216 11.53 -4.54 13.43
C ILE A 216 11.70 -5.47 14.62
N ASN A 217 11.09 -6.67 14.58
CA ASN A 217 11.22 -7.64 15.65
C ASN A 217 12.67 -8.12 15.80
N ASP A 218 13.39 -8.31 14.69
CA ASP A 218 14.81 -8.65 14.72
C ASP A 218 15.62 -7.57 15.47
N ILE A 219 15.34 -6.29 15.22
CA ILE A 219 16.01 -5.19 15.94
C ILE A 219 15.67 -5.18 17.41
N ILE A 220 14.39 -5.31 17.77
CA ILE A 220 13.96 -5.32 19.18
C ILE A 220 14.71 -6.42 19.94
N ASN A 221 14.89 -7.59 19.31
CA ASN A 221 15.58 -8.71 19.92
C ASN A 221 17.10 -8.54 19.97
N THR A 222 17.71 -8.12 18.86
CA THR A 222 19.18 -8.08 18.70
C THR A 222 19.83 -6.84 19.30
N ASN A 223 19.11 -5.71 19.37
CA ASN A 223 19.70 -4.45 19.80
C ASN A 223 20.04 -4.51 21.31
N THR A 224 21.30 -4.26 21.64
CA THR A 224 21.82 -4.24 23.02
C THR A 224 21.52 -2.94 23.76
N SER A 225 21.05 -1.90 23.05
CA SER A 225 20.73 -0.60 23.66
C SER A 225 19.43 -0.59 24.47
N PHE A 226 18.60 -1.64 24.34
CA PHE A 226 17.34 -1.77 25.06
C PHE A 226 17.50 -2.69 26.25
N ASP A 227 16.92 -2.30 27.38
CA ASP A 227 16.78 -3.20 28.52
C ASP A 227 15.67 -4.26 28.27
N LEU A 228 15.56 -5.25 29.17
CA LEU A 228 14.58 -6.33 29.03
C LEU A 228 13.12 -5.84 29.08
N GLU A 229 12.84 -4.80 29.85
CA GLU A 229 11.49 -4.24 29.99
C GLU A 229 11.09 -3.46 28.73
N GLU A 230 12.00 -2.63 28.22
CA GLU A 230 11.87 -1.89 26.96
C GLU A 230 11.65 -2.83 25.78
N LYS A 231 12.44 -3.91 25.69
CA LYS A 231 12.24 -4.95 24.67
C LYS A 231 10.87 -5.59 24.76
N SER A 232 10.44 -5.96 25.97
CA SER A 232 9.13 -6.57 26.21
C SER A 232 7.99 -5.63 25.81
N ARG A 233 8.10 -4.33 26.12
CA ARG A 233 7.11 -3.31 25.75
C ARG A 233 7.04 -3.11 24.24
N LEU A 234 8.17 -2.92 23.57
CA LEU A 234 8.22 -2.77 22.11
C LEU A 234 7.68 -4.02 21.39
N ALA A 235 8.03 -5.22 21.86
CA ALA A 235 7.51 -6.47 21.31
C ALA A 235 5.99 -6.60 21.50
N THR A 236 5.46 -6.16 22.65
CA THR A 236 4.02 -6.15 22.92
C THR A 236 3.30 -5.18 22.00
N ASP A 237 3.80 -3.95 21.88
CA ASP A 237 3.24 -2.92 21.00
C ASP A 237 3.24 -3.40 19.55
N MET A 238 4.35 -4.00 19.10
CA MET A 238 4.48 -4.55 17.75
C MET A 238 3.52 -5.72 17.51
N GLY A 239 3.37 -6.64 18.48
CA GLY A 239 2.44 -7.76 18.39
C GLY A 239 0.97 -7.31 18.29
N VAL A 240 0.61 -6.22 18.98
CA VAL A 240 -0.73 -5.61 18.85
C VAL A 240 -0.92 -5.01 17.44
N ILE A 241 0.08 -4.30 16.93
CA ILE A 241 0.07 -3.71 15.59
C ILE A 241 -0.06 -4.81 14.53
N GLU A 242 0.77 -5.85 14.59
CA GLU A 242 0.75 -7.00 13.69
C GLU A 242 -0.64 -7.64 13.66
N LYS A 243 -1.18 -8.03 14.82
CA LYS A 243 -2.48 -8.68 14.90
C LYS A 243 -3.58 -7.83 14.25
N ARG A 244 -3.58 -6.52 14.54
CA ARG A 244 -4.58 -5.59 14.01
C ARG A 244 -4.47 -5.39 12.50
N LEU A 245 -3.27 -5.21 11.98
CA LEU A 245 -3.06 -4.98 10.55
C LEU A 245 -3.30 -6.26 9.74
N MET A 246 -2.81 -7.40 10.22
CA MET A 246 -3.01 -8.69 9.56
C MET A 246 -4.50 -9.06 9.50
N SER A 247 -5.25 -8.86 10.59
CA SER A 247 -6.70 -9.12 10.57
C SER A 247 -7.46 -8.25 9.56
N LYS A 248 -7.08 -6.98 9.37
CA LYS A 248 -7.66 -6.11 8.30
C LYS A 248 -7.35 -6.64 6.90
N LEU A 249 -6.11 -7.07 6.66
CA LEU A 249 -5.70 -7.63 5.37
C LEU A 249 -6.40 -8.96 5.08
N SER A 250 -6.53 -9.84 6.09
CA SER A 250 -7.29 -11.09 5.99
C SER A 250 -8.78 -10.87 5.75
N HIS A 251 -9.37 -9.85 6.39
CA HIS A 251 -10.76 -9.49 6.12
C HIS A 251 -10.97 -8.98 4.68
N SER A 252 -10.03 -8.18 4.18
CA SER A 252 -10.05 -7.70 2.79
C SER A 252 -9.88 -8.86 1.80
N GLU A 253 -9.00 -9.81 2.10
CA GLU A 253 -8.86 -11.05 1.32
C GLU A 253 -10.16 -11.84 1.23
N GLN A 254 -10.79 -12.07 2.38
CA GLN A 254 -12.05 -12.81 2.43
C GLN A 254 -13.12 -12.11 1.60
N SER A 255 -13.24 -10.79 1.75
CA SER A 255 -14.19 -9.98 0.98
C SER A 255 -13.91 -10.04 -0.53
N LEU A 256 -12.65 -9.96 -0.97
CA LEU A 256 -12.28 -10.08 -2.39
C LEU A 256 -12.61 -11.46 -2.97
N ARG A 257 -12.35 -12.53 -2.22
CA ARG A 257 -12.69 -13.91 -2.63
C ARG A 257 -14.20 -14.08 -2.77
N GLU A 258 -14.97 -13.57 -1.82
CA GLU A 258 -16.44 -13.61 -1.87
C GLU A 258 -16.98 -12.84 -3.08
N LEU A 259 -16.48 -11.63 -3.33
CA LEU A 259 -16.86 -10.82 -4.49
C LEU A 259 -16.57 -11.53 -5.82
N LEU A 260 -15.39 -12.15 -5.93
CA LEU A 260 -15.01 -12.91 -7.12
C LEU A 260 -15.95 -14.11 -7.34
N GLN A 261 -16.27 -14.86 -6.29
CA GLN A 261 -17.20 -15.99 -6.38
C GLN A 261 -18.60 -15.56 -6.80
N ILE A 262 -19.11 -14.45 -6.23
CA ILE A 262 -20.42 -13.90 -6.59
C ILE A 262 -20.43 -13.47 -8.06
N GLU A 263 -19.38 -12.80 -8.52
CA GLU A 263 -19.32 -12.32 -9.91
C GLU A 263 -19.25 -13.47 -10.91
N LEU A 264 -18.45 -14.51 -10.63
CA LEU A 264 -18.42 -15.72 -11.45
C LEU A 264 -19.79 -16.42 -11.51
N ALA A 265 -20.52 -16.45 -10.39
CA ALA A 265 -21.89 -16.99 -10.36
C ALA A 265 -22.86 -16.17 -11.23
N TRP A 266 -22.73 -14.85 -11.24
CA TRP A 266 -23.52 -13.99 -12.12
C TRP A 266 -23.20 -14.22 -13.61
N VAL A 267 -21.91 -14.28 -13.97
CA VAL A 267 -21.47 -14.56 -15.34
C VAL A 267 -22.02 -15.90 -15.81
N SER A 268 -21.87 -16.96 -15.01
CA SER A 268 -22.40 -18.29 -15.34
C SER A 268 -23.92 -18.28 -15.55
N ARG A 269 -24.67 -17.55 -14.73
CA ARG A 269 -26.12 -17.39 -14.88
C ARG A 269 -26.48 -16.68 -16.19
N ASN A 270 -25.76 -15.62 -16.53
CA ASN A 270 -25.98 -14.85 -17.75
C ASN A 270 -25.67 -15.69 -19.00
N GLU A 271 -24.57 -16.44 -18.98
CA GLU A 271 -24.21 -17.39 -20.04
C GLU A 271 -25.28 -18.48 -20.19
N SER A 272 -25.71 -19.11 -19.10
CA SER A 272 -26.77 -20.12 -19.13
C SER A 272 -28.07 -19.59 -19.71
N ALA A 273 -28.46 -18.35 -19.37
CA ALA A 273 -29.62 -17.70 -19.94
C ALA A 273 -29.48 -17.43 -21.45
N SER A 274 -28.29 -17.01 -21.89
CA SER A 274 -27.97 -16.82 -23.31
C SER A 274 -28.05 -18.13 -24.09
N VAL A 275 -27.41 -19.20 -23.57
CA VAL A 275 -27.46 -20.54 -24.17
C VAL A 275 -28.90 -21.03 -24.28
N LYS A 276 -29.72 -20.88 -23.23
CA LYS A 276 -31.14 -21.27 -23.27
C LYS A 276 -31.92 -20.52 -24.35
N ARG A 277 -31.67 -19.22 -24.55
CA ARG A 277 -32.30 -18.44 -25.62
C ARG A 277 -31.86 -18.92 -27.00
N LEU A 278 -30.56 -19.19 -27.18
CA LEU A 278 -30.02 -19.71 -28.43
C LEU A 278 -30.58 -21.10 -28.74
N SER A 279 -30.62 -21.99 -27.75
CA SER A 279 -31.23 -23.33 -27.84
C SER A 279 -32.71 -23.25 -28.18
N TRP A 280 -33.46 -22.30 -27.60
CA TRP A 280 -34.87 -22.11 -27.95
C TRP A 280 -35.04 -21.70 -29.42
N LEU A 281 -34.21 -20.78 -29.91
CA LEU A 281 -34.23 -20.36 -31.32
C LEU A 281 -33.87 -21.49 -32.27
N THR A 282 -32.85 -22.30 -31.95
CA THR A 282 -32.44 -23.42 -32.79
C THR A 282 -33.48 -24.54 -32.77
N VAL A 283 -33.99 -24.92 -31.59
CA VAL A 283 -35.05 -25.95 -31.46
C VAL A 283 -36.32 -25.55 -32.22
N SER A 284 -36.68 -24.25 -32.24
CA SER A 284 -37.85 -23.79 -33.00
C SER A 284 -37.63 -23.79 -34.51
N ASN A 285 -36.42 -23.40 -34.97
CA ASN A 285 -36.14 -23.22 -36.39
C ASN A 285 -35.69 -24.51 -37.11
N ILE A 286 -35.09 -25.47 -36.41
CA ILE A 286 -34.62 -26.73 -37.02
C ILE A 286 -35.79 -27.54 -37.62
N PRO A 287 -36.92 -27.79 -36.92
CA PRO A 287 -38.08 -28.48 -37.49
C PRO A 287 -38.70 -27.71 -38.66
N LEU A 288 -38.76 -26.38 -38.55
CA LEU A 288 -39.32 -25.50 -39.60
C LEU A 288 -38.48 -25.56 -40.88
N ASN A 289 -37.17 -25.41 -40.76
CA ASN A 289 -36.25 -25.51 -41.89
C ASN A 289 -36.25 -26.91 -42.50
N LEU A 290 -36.37 -27.96 -41.68
CA LEU A 290 -36.51 -29.34 -42.16
C LEU A 290 -37.80 -29.53 -42.97
N CYS A 291 -38.94 -29.00 -42.49
CA CYS A 291 -40.21 -29.02 -43.23
C CYS A 291 -40.12 -28.25 -44.56
N VAL A 292 -39.49 -27.07 -44.58
CA VAL A 292 -39.27 -26.29 -45.81
C VAL A 292 -38.39 -27.07 -46.78
N LEU A 293 -37.31 -27.71 -46.31
CA LEU A 293 -36.43 -28.51 -47.15
C LEU A 293 -37.15 -29.74 -47.72
N ILE A 294 -37.96 -30.43 -46.92
CA ILE A 294 -38.75 -31.58 -47.40
C ILE A 294 -39.78 -31.11 -48.43
N THR A 295 -40.54 -30.05 -48.15
CA THR A 295 -41.57 -29.56 -49.08
C THR A 295 -40.98 -29.06 -50.39
N PHE A 296 -39.90 -28.26 -50.37
CA PHE A 296 -39.25 -27.78 -51.59
C PHE A 296 -38.57 -28.89 -52.39
N ASN A 297 -37.90 -29.85 -51.73
CA ASN A 297 -37.20 -30.93 -52.41
C ASN A 297 -38.16 -32.01 -52.96
N TRP A 298 -39.35 -32.16 -52.37
CA TRP A 298 -40.44 -32.98 -52.92
C TRP A 298 -41.12 -32.33 -54.13
N THR A 299 -41.26 -31.00 -54.18
CA THR A 299 -41.78 -30.30 -55.39
C THR A 299 -40.87 -30.42 -56.62
N VAL A 300 -39.58 -30.68 -56.47
CA VAL A 300 -38.66 -30.91 -57.62
C VAL A 300 -38.74 -32.36 -58.13
N ARG A 301 -39.37 -33.29 -57.39
CA ARG A 301 -39.44 -34.72 -57.75
C ARG A 301 -40.80 -35.23 -58.21
N PHE A 302 -41.83 -34.39 -58.27
CA PHE A 302 -43.12 -34.75 -58.85
C PHE A 302 -43.70 -33.58 -59.67
N PRO A 303 -43.69 -33.64 -61.01
CA PRO A 303 -44.71 -32.96 -61.78
C PRO A 303 -46.04 -33.72 -61.65
N ALA A 304 -47.12 -32.96 -61.68
CA ALA A 304 -48.49 -33.36 -61.46
C ALA A 304 -48.91 -34.61 -62.24
N ALA A 305 -49.76 -35.42 -61.60
CA ALA A 305 -50.62 -36.37 -62.30
C ALA A 305 -51.64 -35.59 -63.15
N ASP A 306 -51.61 -35.81 -64.47
CA ASP A 306 -52.72 -35.43 -65.34
C ASP A 306 -53.85 -36.46 -65.24
N VAL A 307 -55.02 -35.93 -64.97
CA VAL A 307 -56.32 -36.59 -64.86
C VAL A 307 -56.81 -36.91 -66.27
N CYS A 308 -56.97 -38.20 -66.60
CA CYS A 308 -57.79 -38.64 -67.73
C CYS A 308 -59.17 -39.05 -67.21
N LEU A 309 -60.16 -38.18 -67.47
CA LEU A 309 -61.58 -38.41 -67.22
C LEU A 309 -62.28 -38.21 -68.57
N GLU A 310 -62.31 -39.24 -69.42
CA GLU A 310 -63.25 -39.30 -70.54
C GLU A 310 -63.42 -40.73 -71.09
N SER A 311 -64.67 -41.05 -71.42
CA SER A 311 -65.18 -42.22 -72.14
C SER A 311 -65.27 -43.58 -71.41
N LEU A 312 -66.48 -43.95 -70.99
CA LEU A 312 -67.17 -45.18 -71.44
C LEU A 312 -68.52 -45.31 -70.73
N TRP A 313 -69.50 -44.56 -71.26
CA TRP A 313 -70.83 -45.11 -71.47
C TRP A 313 -70.82 -45.68 -72.89
N ASP A 314 -70.82 -47.01 -73.05
CA ASP A 314 -71.52 -47.63 -74.17
C ASP A 314 -71.86 -49.12 -73.92
N GLU A 315 -73.05 -49.47 -74.39
CA GLU A 315 -73.87 -50.70 -74.43
C GLU A 315 -73.22 -52.10 -74.27
N ARG A 316 -73.74 -52.92 -73.33
CA ARG A 316 -74.70 -54.05 -73.51
C ARG A 316 -74.63 -55.10 -72.40
#